data_AF-A0A8C7Z1V9-F1
#
_entry.id   AF-A0A8C7Z1V9-F1
#
_cell.length_a   1.000
_cell.length_b   1.000
_cell.length_c   1.000
_cell.angle_alpha   90.00
_cell.angle_beta   90.00
_cell.angle_gamma   90.00
#
_symmetry.space_group_name_H-M   'P 1'
#
loop_
_entity.id
_entity.type
_entity.pdbx_description
1 polymer ?
#
loop_
_entity_poly.entity_id
_entity_poly.type
_entity_poly.pdbx_seq_one_letter_code
_entity_poly.pdbx_strand_id
1 'polypeptide(L)'
;FSMSGALAVVPSTREQRGMNNYNGKVLTRGSNQIRSRFVKKNGQCNVVFTNMEERRQRYLADIFTTCVDIRWRYLFSIFSISFLLSWLLFGIIFYSVSLAHGDFENLPTQKGDGLMPCILHVQGFVGALLFSMETQTTIGYGWRCVTEECPVAVITVVVQSIIGCIIDSFMIGTIMAKMARPKKRNQTLMFSKNAVIALRDSKLCLMWRVGNLRKSHIVEAHVRAQLIRSYVTEEGEFIPLEQMDLNVGYDEGTDRLFLVSPLVVIHEIDKDSPLYTLSKADLEADDFEIVVILEGMVEATAMTTQFRSSYLAREIFWGHRFEPVIFEDRERYKVDYARFHKTYEVPSTPHLSAKELDEAANLIPRTLSAFCYENEVALSLDFHNMFHDSSTVTSGSHNVMCVLDMDNQMEFDILQTAFPLDPVTYKNEQET
;
A
#
# COMPACT_ATOMS: atom_id res chain seq x y z
N PHE A 1 -9.50 -78.17 -34.23
CA PHE A 1 -10.35 -77.01 -34.53
C PHE A 1 -10.38 -76.10 -33.31
N SER A 2 -9.95 -74.86 -33.51
CA SER A 2 -10.09 -73.63 -32.70
C SER A 2 -9.55 -73.54 -31.26
N MET A 3 -8.82 -72.45 -31.05
CA MET A 3 -8.21 -71.88 -29.85
C MET A 3 -9.22 -71.31 -28.84
N SER A 4 -8.79 -71.22 -27.57
CA SER A 4 -8.76 -70.03 -26.68
C SER A 4 -8.22 -70.52 -25.33
N GLY A 5 -7.21 -69.98 -24.65
CA GLY A 5 -6.63 -68.63 -24.65
C GLY A 5 -6.62 -68.11 -23.20
N ALA A 6 -5.75 -68.65 -22.34
CA ALA A 6 -5.53 -68.17 -20.97
C ALA A 6 -4.15 -67.51 -20.88
N LEU A 7 -4.13 -66.20 -20.60
CA LEU A 7 -2.93 -65.39 -20.42
C LEU A 7 -2.59 -65.32 -18.92
N ALA A 8 -1.47 -65.95 -18.55
CA ALA A 8 -0.82 -65.80 -17.25
C ALA A 8 0.30 -64.75 -17.34
N VAL A 9 0.37 -63.91 -16.32
CA VAL A 9 1.24 -62.74 -16.17
C VAL A 9 2.69 -63.18 -15.89
N VAL A 10 3.64 -62.63 -16.65
CA VAL A 10 5.10 -62.72 -16.44
C VAL A 10 5.64 -61.29 -16.24
N PRO A 11 6.56 -61.04 -15.29
CA PRO A 11 6.95 -59.68 -14.89
C PRO A 11 7.96 -59.08 -15.88
N SER A 12 7.80 -57.78 -16.21
CA SER A 12 8.83 -57.04 -16.94
C SER A 12 9.52 -56.00 -16.04
N THR A 13 10.84 -56.06 -16.09
CA THR A 13 11.82 -55.13 -15.56
C THR A 13 11.54 -53.72 -16.07
N ARG A 14 11.36 -52.76 -15.15
CA ARG A 14 11.29 -51.34 -15.50
C ARG A 14 12.47 -50.59 -14.89
N GLU A 15 13.25 -50.03 -15.80
CA GLU A 15 14.46 -49.24 -15.65
C GLU A 15 14.38 -48.23 -14.49
N GLN A 16 15.42 -48.26 -13.64
CA GLN A 16 15.79 -47.15 -12.78
C GLN A 16 16.21 -45.96 -13.66
N ARG A 17 15.29 -45.01 -13.88
CA ARG A 17 15.61 -43.70 -14.45
C ARG A 17 15.77 -42.72 -13.29
N GLY A 18 17.01 -42.42 -12.94
CA GLY A 18 17.38 -41.42 -11.95
C GLY A 18 16.74 -40.07 -12.27
N MET A 19 15.96 -39.55 -11.33
CA MET A 19 15.45 -38.18 -11.36
C MET A 19 16.52 -37.22 -10.85
N ASN A 20 17.59 -37.05 -11.63
CA ASN A 20 18.49 -35.91 -11.53
C ASN A 20 18.14 -34.91 -12.62
N ASN A 21 17.28 -33.95 -12.30
CA ASN A 21 17.14 -32.72 -13.08
C ASN A 21 16.47 -31.62 -12.23
N TYR A 22 17.15 -31.23 -11.14
CA TYR A 22 16.96 -29.90 -10.56
C TYR A 22 17.84 -28.93 -11.32
N ASN A 23 17.39 -28.56 -12.52
CA ASN A 23 17.85 -27.36 -13.19
C ASN A 23 16.65 -26.41 -13.23
N GLY A 24 16.63 -25.48 -12.28
CA GLY A 24 15.74 -24.32 -12.28
C GLY A 24 16.06 -23.43 -13.48
N LYS A 25 15.66 -23.87 -14.67
CA LYS A 25 15.57 -23.00 -15.84
C LYS A 25 14.37 -22.09 -15.62
N VAL A 26 14.61 -20.95 -14.98
CA VAL A 26 13.81 -19.75 -15.28
C VAL A 26 13.93 -19.60 -16.79
N LEU A 27 12.84 -19.82 -17.52
CA LEU A 27 12.83 -19.58 -18.96
C LEU A 27 13.25 -18.12 -19.17
N THR A 28 14.48 -17.91 -19.64
CA THR A 28 14.85 -16.73 -20.42
C THR A 28 14.00 -16.78 -21.69
N ARG A 29 12.76 -16.33 -21.56
CA ARG A 29 11.77 -16.21 -22.63
C ARG A 29 12.35 -15.24 -23.66
N GLY A 30 12.23 -15.61 -24.94
CA GLY A 30 12.80 -14.86 -26.05
C GLY A 30 12.38 -13.39 -26.08
N SER A 31 13.29 -12.58 -26.61
CA SER A 31 13.36 -11.11 -26.77
C SER A 31 12.07 -10.33 -27.12
N ASN A 32 10.93 -10.97 -27.40
CA ASN A 32 9.69 -10.32 -27.84
C ASN A 32 8.48 -10.56 -26.93
N GLN A 33 8.64 -11.21 -25.76
CA GLN A 33 7.56 -11.29 -24.78
C GLN A 33 7.79 -10.33 -23.62
N ILE A 34 7.03 -9.23 -23.66
CA ILE A 34 6.95 -8.21 -22.61
C ILE A 34 6.85 -8.88 -21.24
N ARG A 35 7.84 -8.64 -20.38
CA ARG A 35 7.90 -9.16 -19.01
C ARG A 35 6.61 -8.86 -18.26
N SER A 36 6.14 -9.84 -17.50
CA SER A 36 4.96 -9.67 -16.65
C SER A 36 5.32 -8.77 -15.48
N ARG A 37 4.51 -7.73 -15.26
CA ARG A 37 4.64 -6.78 -14.14
C ARG A 37 4.47 -7.48 -12.79
N PHE A 38 5.30 -7.12 -11.80
CA PHE A 38 5.29 -7.60 -10.43
C PHE A 38 4.14 -7.05 -9.60
N VAL A 39 3.84 -5.73 -9.69
CA VAL A 39 2.69 -5.11 -8.98
C VAL A 39 1.80 -4.39 -9.98
N LYS A 40 0.56 -4.80 -10.19
CA LYS A 40 -0.37 -4.11 -11.10
C LYS A 40 -0.59 -2.64 -10.71
N LYS A 41 -1.00 -1.79 -11.67
CA LYS A 41 -1.38 -0.37 -11.42
C LYS A 41 -2.42 -0.17 -10.30
N ASN A 42 -3.22 -1.18 -10.00
CA ASN A 42 -4.20 -1.17 -8.91
C ASN A 42 -3.63 -1.62 -7.55
N GLY A 43 -2.33 -1.88 -7.46
CA GLY A 43 -1.62 -2.32 -6.25
C GLY A 43 -1.69 -3.82 -5.95
N GLN A 44 -2.30 -4.63 -6.82
CA GLN A 44 -2.32 -6.10 -6.67
C GLN A 44 -0.99 -6.70 -7.10
N CYS A 45 -0.35 -7.46 -6.21
CA CYS A 45 0.87 -8.20 -6.53
C CYS A 45 0.54 -9.40 -7.43
N ASN A 46 1.31 -9.56 -8.50
CA ASN A 46 1.18 -10.61 -9.51
C ASN A 46 2.12 -11.78 -9.19
N VAL A 47 2.01 -12.31 -7.97
CA VAL A 47 2.85 -13.39 -7.47
C VAL A 47 1.96 -14.54 -7.05
N VAL A 48 2.32 -15.76 -7.49
CA VAL A 48 1.64 -16.99 -7.09
C VAL A 48 2.63 -17.84 -6.32
N PHE A 49 2.34 -18.06 -5.04
CA PHE A 49 3.12 -18.94 -4.20
C PHE A 49 2.73 -20.40 -4.46
N THR A 50 3.71 -21.23 -4.83
CA THR A 50 3.57 -22.67 -5.05
C THR A 50 4.38 -23.45 -3.99
N ASN A 51 4.05 -24.72 -3.77
CA ASN A 51 4.77 -25.63 -2.86
C ASN A 51 4.95 -25.12 -1.41
N MET A 52 3.93 -24.44 -0.86
CA MET A 52 3.87 -24.18 0.57
C MET A 52 3.35 -25.42 1.30
N GLU A 53 4.27 -26.29 1.71
CA GLU A 53 3.96 -27.40 2.63
C GLU A 53 3.32 -26.82 3.92
N GLU A 54 2.35 -27.53 4.50
CA GLU A 54 1.59 -27.14 5.71
C GLU A 54 0.67 -25.90 5.62
N ARG A 55 0.41 -25.37 4.41
CA ARG A 55 -0.46 -24.18 4.24
C ARG A 55 -1.78 -24.29 5.03
N ARG A 56 -2.49 -25.41 4.92
CA ARG A 56 -3.79 -25.57 5.60
C ARG A 56 -3.70 -25.48 7.12
N GLN A 57 -2.66 -26.06 7.73
CA GLN A 57 -2.49 -26.02 9.20
C GLN A 57 -2.19 -24.61 9.69
N ARG A 58 -1.35 -23.85 8.98
CA ARG A 58 -1.00 -22.47 9.37
C ARG A 58 -2.20 -21.53 9.27
N TYR A 59 -3.03 -21.66 8.22
CA TYR A 59 -4.27 -20.86 8.10
C TYR A 59 -5.33 -21.26 9.15
N LEU A 60 -5.37 -22.52 9.58
CA LEU A 60 -6.28 -22.95 10.65
C LEU A 60 -5.82 -22.52 12.05
N ALA A 61 -4.50 -22.45 12.28
CA ALA A 61 -3.94 -21.93 13.52
C ALA A 61 -4.29 -20.43 13.71
N ASP A 62 -4.40 -19.69 12.61
CA ASP A 62 -4.85 -18.29 12.61
C ASP A 62 -6.26 -18.15 12.00
N ILE A 63 -7.23 -18.76 12.70
CA ILE A 63 -8.63 -18.80 12.25
C ILE A 63 -9.27 -17.40 12.24
N PHE A 64 -8.89 -16.52 13.17
CA PHE A 64 -9.46 -15.18 13.28
C PHE A 64 -9.08 -14.32 12.07
N THR A 65 -7.78 -14.23 11.71
CA THR A 65 -7.39 -13.45 10.54
C THR A 65 -7.99 -14.03 9.27
N THR A 66 -8.03 -15.37 9.15
CA THR A 66 -8.65 -16.07 8.03
C THR A 66 -10.14 -15.69 7.89
N CYS A 67 -10.92 -15.72 8.96
CA CYS A 67 -12.33 -15.30 8.98
C CYS A 67 -12.51 -13.83 8.58
N VAL A 68 -11.62 -12.94 9.04
CA VAL A 68 -11.71 -11.52 8.68
C VAL A 68 -11.27 -11.28 7.22
N ASP A 69 -10.44 -12.14 6.62
CA ASP A 69 -9.94 -11.98 5.24
C ASP A 69 -10.79 -12.61 4.13
N ILE A 70 -11.58 -13.65 4.44
CA ILE A 70 -12.49 -14.28 3.46
C ILE A 70 -13.54 -13.30 2.92
N ARG A 71 -14.14 -13.60 1.77
CA ARG A 71 -15.21 -12.76 1.20
C ARG A 71 -16.45 -12.77 2.10
N TRP A 72 -17.21 -11.66 2.10
CA TRP A 72 -18.46 -11.52 2.87
C TRP A 72 -19.43 -12.68 2.70
N ARG A 73 -19.60 -13.20 1.47
CA ARG A 73 -20.48 -14.34 1.20
C ARG A 73 -20.08 -15.57 2.03
N TYR A 74 -18.80 -15.90 2.08
CA TYR A 74 -18.32 -17.04 2.86
C TYR A 74 -18.40 -16.78 4.36
N LEU A 75 -18.14 -15.55 4.81
CA LEU A 75 -18.28 -15.19 6.22
C LEU A 75 -19.72 -15.42 6.71
N PHE A 76 -20.70 -14.87 5.99
CA PHE A 76 -22.11 -15.07 6.33
C PHE A 76 -22.50 -16.53 6.24
N SER A 77 -22.05 -17.28 5.22
CA SER A 77 -22.29 -18.72 5.13
C SER A 77 -21.73 -19.50 6.32
N ILE A 78 -20.51 -19.19 6.80
CA ILE A 78 -19.91 -19.87 7.95
C ILE A 78 -20.74 -19.62 9.22
N PHE A 79 -21.13 -18.37 9.49
CA PHE A 79 -21.96 -18.06 10.65
C PHE A 79 -23.36 -18.69 10.54
N SER A 80 -24.02 -18.61 9.39
CA SER A 80 -25.31 -19.27 9.18
C SER A 80 -25.23 -20.79 9.40
N ILE A 81 -24.19 -21.45 8.90
CA ILE A 81 -23.97 -22.88 9.14
C ILE A 81 -23.72 -23.15 10.62
N SER A 82 -22.93 -22.32 11.31
CA SER A 82 -22.67 -22.44 12.75
C SER A 82 -23.96 -22.37 13.57
N PHE A 83 -24.85 -21.40 13.30
CA PHE A 83 -26.15 -21.29 13.95
C PHE A 83 -27.03 -22.51 13.67
N LEU A 84 -27.17 -22.91 12.41
CA LEU A 84 -27.96 -24.09 12.04
C LEU A 84 -27.47 -25.37 12.71
N LEU A 85 -26.14 -25.59 12.75
CA LEU A 85 -25.55 -26.74 13.43
C LEU A 85 -25.78 -26.71 14.94
N SER A 86 -25.68 -25.53 15.58
CA SER A 86 -25.97 -25.40 17.01
C SER A 86 -27.44 -25.66 17.33
N TRP A 87 -28.38 -25.10 16.56
CA TRP A 87 -29.81 -25.36 16.74
C TRP A 87 -30.14 -26.83 16.55
N LEU A 88 -29.54 -27.47 15.54
CA LEU A 88 -29.70 -28.89 15.27
C LEU A 88 -29.16 -29.74 16.42
N LEU A 89 -27.95 -29.46 16.91
CA LEU A 89 -27.32 -30.18 18.01
C LEU A 89 -28.19 -30.14 19.28
N PHE A 90 -28.59 -28.94 19.72
CA PHE A 90 -29.44 -28.80 20.89
C PHE A 90 -30.86 -29.33 20.66
N GLY A 91 -31.38 -29.22 19.43
CA GLY A 91 -32.66 -29.83 19.05
C GLY A 91 -32.64 -31.36 19.18
N ILE A 92 -31.54 -32.01 18.78
CA ILE A 92 -31.33 -33.45 18.98
C ILE A 92 -31.22 -33.78 20.48
N ILE A 93 -30.54 -32.96 21.28
CA ILE A 93 -30.42 -33.18 22.72
C ILE A 93 -31.80 -33.07 23.38
N PHE A 94 -32.57 -32.01 23.15
CA PHE A 94 -33.92 -31.86 23.71
C PHE A 94 -34.88 -32.95 23.24
N TYR A 95 -34.80 -33.35 21.98
CA TYR A 95 -35.58 -34.48 21.47
C TYR A 95 -35.23 -35.78 22.19
N SER A 96 -33.93 -36.03 22.42
CA SER A 96 -33.45 -37.22 23.12
C SER A 96 -33.83 -37.22 24.60
N VAL A 97 -33.79 -36.07 25.27
CA VAL A 97 -34.26 -35.91 26.67
C VAL A 97 -35.76 -36.19 26.77
N SER A 98 -36.55 -35.61 25.86
CA SER A 98 -38.00 -35.83 25.82
C SER A 98 -38.36 -37.28 25.51
N LEU A 99 -37.58 -37.94 24.63
CA LEU A 99 -37.74 -39.35 24.29
C LEU A 99 -37.39 -40.27 25.47
N ALA A 100 -36.29 -39.99 26.17
CA ALA A 100 -35.85 -40.76 27.32
C ALA A 100 -36.78 -40.63 28.53
N HIS A 101 -37.43 -39.47 28.69
CA HIS A 101 -38.43 -39.24 29.73
C HIS A 101 -39.80 -39.88 29.40
N GLY A 102 -40.07 -40.17 28.12
CA GLY A 102 -41.36 -40.72 27.68
C GLY A 102 -42.42 -39.65 27.40
N ASP A 103 -42.01 -38.41 27.10
CA ASP A 103 -42.91 -37.26 26.85
C ASP A 103 -43.83 -37.47 25.64
N PHE A 104 -43.45 -38.36 24.71
CA PHE A 104 -44.20 -38.64 23.47
C PHE A 104 -45.27 -39.73 23.63
N GLU A 105 -45.15 -40.59 24.64
CA GLU A 105 -46.05 -41.75 24.81
C GLU A 105 -47.28 -41.41 25.65
N ASN A 106 -47.15 -40.40 26.53
CA ASN A 106 -48.21 -39.94 27.41
C ASN A 106 -48.95 -38.73 26.82
N LEU A 107 -49.69 -38.93 25.72
CA LEU A 107 -50.68 -37.94 25.29
C LEU A 107 -51.73 -37.75 26.40
N PRO A 108 -52.14 -36.51 26.72
CA PRO A 108 -53.04 -36.21 27.83
C PRO A 108 -54.46 -36.66 27.48
N THR A 109 -54.69 -37.97 27.58
CA THR A 109 -56.02 -38.57 27.51
C THR A 109 -56.30 -39.20 28.86
N GLN A 110 -56.93 -38.40 29.71
CA GLN A 110 -57.86 -38.84 30.75
C GLN A 110 -57.37 -39.85 31.81
N LYS A 111 -56.31 -39.55 32.55
CA LYS A 111 -56.19 -40.04 33.95
C LYS A 111 -55.30 -39.08 34.73
N GLY A 112 -55.82 -38.60 35.85
CA GLY A 112 -55.27 -37.50 36.65
C GLY A 112 -53.98 -37.79 37.41
N ASP A 113 -53.06 -38.56 36.83
CA ASP A 113 -51.67 -38.77 37.29
C ASP A 113 -50.70 -38.49 36.13
N GLY A 114 -50.85 -37.35 35.47
CA GLY A 114 -50.02 -36.98 34.32
C GLY A 114 -48.62 -36.57 34.77
N LEU A 115 -47.61 -37.37 34.44
CA LEU A 115 -46.21 -36.98 34.55
C LEU A 115 -46.01 -35.67 33.76
N MET A 116 -45.59 -34.61 34.46
CA MET A 116 -45.34 -33.33 33.81
C MET A 116 -44.16 -33.50 32.83
N PRO A 117 -44.29 -33.11 31.54
CA PRO A 117 -43.24 -33.35 30.57
C PRO A 117 -42.04 -32.44 30.84
N CYS A 118 -40.83 -32.84 30.41
CA CYS A 118 -39.63 -32.01 30.57
C CYS A 118 -39.76 -30.66 29.83
N ILE A 119 -40.39 -30.68 28.64
CA ILE A 119 -40.62 -29.51 27.80
C ILE A 119 -42.05 -29.54 27.28
N LEU A 120 -42.81 -28.49 27.56
CA LEU A 120 -44.19 -28.38 27.14
C LEU A 120 -44.31 -28.28 25.61
N HIS A 121 -45.32 -28.95 25.05
CA HIS A 121 -45.71 -28.86 23.64
C HIS A 121 -44.64 -29.30 22.61
N VAL A 122 -43.72 -30.18 23.00
CA VAL A 122 -42.79 -30.86 22.09
C VAL A 122 -43.40 -32.20 21.67
N GLN A 123 -43.96 -32.26 20.46
CA GLN A 123 -44.64 -33.47 19.92
C GLN A 123 -43.74 -34.32 19.00
N GLY A 124 -42.54 -33.84 18.69
CA GLY A 124 -41.58 -34.56 17.83
C GLY A 124 -40.34 -33.72 17.57
N PHE A 125 -39.48 -34.21 16.68
CA PHE A 125 -38.18 -33.60 16.37
C PHE A 125 -38.28 -32.13 15.96
N VAL A 126 -39.24 -31.78 15.09
CA VAL A 126 -39.44 -30.39 14.63
C VAL A 126 -39.82 -29.48 15.80
N GLY A 127 -40.63 -29.98 16.75
CA GLY A 127 -40.98 -29.24 17.97
C GLY A 127 -39.77 -28.96 18.86
N ALA A 128 -38.89 -29.95 19.03
CA ALA A 128 -37.64 -29.81 19.77
C ALA A 128 -36.64 -28.86 19.08
N LEU A 129 -36.56 -28.91 17.73
CA LEU A 129 -35.73 -28.00 16.94
C LEU A 129 -36.22 -26.54 17.06
N LEU A 130 -37.54 -26.33 17.01
CA LEU A 130 -38.13 -25.00 17.22
C LEU A 130 -37.84 -24.48 18.63
N PHE A 131 -38.00 -25.32 19.67
CA PHE A 131 -37.64 -24.95 21.04
C PHE A 131 -36.16 -24.59 21.17
N SER A 132 -35.26 -25.36 20.56
CA SER A 132 -33.83 -25.08 20.50
C SER A 132 -33.54 -23.71 19.87
N MET A 133 -34.16 -23.41 18.73
CA MET A 133 -34.02 -22.11 18.06
C MET A 133 -34.57 -20.98 18.94
N GLU A 134 -35.78 -21.13 19.50
CA GLU A 134 -36.44 -20.14 20.38
C GLU A 134 -35.59 -19.82 21.61
N THR A 135 -34.94 -20.84 22.19
CA THR A 135 -34.09 -20.72 23.38
C THR A 135 -32.77 -20.02 23.05
N GLN A 136 -32.06 -20.46 22.00
CA GLN A 136 -30.75 -19.90 21.66
C GLN A 136 -30.83 -18.48 21.11
N THR A 137 -31.86 -18.17 20.30
CA THR A 137 -32.08 -16.81 19.77
C THR A 137 -32.77 -15.89 20.77
N THR A 138 -33.17 -16.40 21.93
CA THR A 138 -33.88 -15.67 22.99
C THR A 138 -35.21 -15.05 22.55
N ILE A 139 -35.83 -15.58 21.47
CA ILE A 139 -37.17 -15.16 21.05
C ILE A 139 -38.22 -15.61 22.07
N GLY A 140 -38.12 -16.86 22.53
CA GLY A 140 -38.94 -17.42 23.60
C GLY A 140 -40.44 -17.14 23.48
N TYR A 141 -41.11 -17.67 22.44
CA TYR A 141 -42.56 -17.42 22.23
C TYR A 141 -43.43 -17.85 23.43
N GLY A 142 -42.93 -18.70 24.32
CA GLY A 142 -43.61 -19.12 25.55
C GLY A 142 -44.59 -20.27 25.36
N TRP A 143 -44.91 -20.64 24.11
CA TRP A 143 -45.70 -21.84 23.82
C TRP A 143 -44.94 -23.14 24.14
N ARG A 144 -43.62 -23.16 23.94
CA ARG A 144 -42.74 -24.25 24.36
C ARG A 144 -41.90 -23.75 25.53
N CYS A 145 -42.01 -24.40 26.68
CA CYS A 145 -41.36 -23.97 27.91
C CYS A 145 -40.77 -25.18 28.64
N VAL A 146 -39.60 -24.99 29.24
CA VAL A 146 -38.95 -25.99 30.09
C VAL A 146 -39.65 -26.05 31.45
N THR A 147 -39.82 -27.24 32.01
CA THR A 147 -40.40 -27.46 33.34
C THR A 147 -39.31 -27.82 34.35
N GLU A 148 -39.66 -27.83 35.64
CA GLU A 148 -38.73 -28.14 36.74
C GLU A 148 -38.50 -29.65 36.94
N GLU A 149 -39.25 -30.50 36.23
CA GLU A 149 -39.23 -31.96 36.40
C GLU A 149 -37.88 -32.59 36.01
N CYS A 150 -37.24 -32.07 34.96
CA CYS A 150 -36.05 -32.67 34.37
C CYS A 150 -34.84 -31.75 34.54
N PRO A 151 -33.96 -31.98 35.55
CA PRO A 151 -32.76 -31.18 35.76
C PRO A 151 -31.83 -31.16 34.54
N VAL A 152 -31.79 -32.25 33.77
CA VAL A 152 -31.00 -32.34 32.54
C VAL A 152 -31.47 -31.32 31.49
N ALA A 153 -32.78 -31.11 31.34
CA ALA A 153 -33.33 -30.12 30.42
C ALA A 153 -32.94 -28.69 30.85
N VAL A 154 -33.05 -28.39 32.15
CA VAL A 154 -32.66 -27.08 32.72
C VAL A 154 -31.17 -26.81 32.49
N ILE A 155 -30.29 -27.78 32.80
CA ILE A 155 -28.84 -27.64 32.56
C ILE A 155 -28.55 -27.46 31.06
N THR A 156 -29.25 -28.19 30.18
CA THR A 156 -29.08 -28.06 28.72
C THR A 156 -29.44 -26.66 28.25
N VAL A 157 -30.53 -26.07 28.75
CA VAL A 157 -30.92 -24.68 28.46
C VAL A 157 -29.82 -23.71 28.91
N VAL A 158 -29.29 -23.86 30.13
CA VAL A 158 -28.18 -23.01 30.63
C VAL A 158 -26.95 -23.10 29.74
N VAL A 159 -26.52 -24.31 29.39
CA VAL A 159 -25.36 -24.54 28.52
C VAL A 159 -25.61 -23.97 27.13
N GLN A 160 -26.82 -24.12 26.59
CA GLN A 160 -27.21 -23.56 25.31
C GLN A 160 -27.17 -22.04 25.30
N SER A 161 -27.68 -21.38 26.36
CA SER A 161 -27.62 -19.92 26.49
C SER A 161 -26.18 -19.41 26.49
N ILE A 162 -25.28 -20.06 27.25
CA ILE A 162 -23.86 -19.69 27.29
C ILE A 162 -23.22 -19.84 25.90
N ILE A 163 -23.43 -20.97 25.23
CA ILE A 163 -22.87 -21.22 23.89
C ILE A 163 -23.46 -20.25 22.85
N GLY A 164 -24.75 -19.94 22.93
CA GLY A 164 -25.40 -18.93 22.09
C GLY A 164 -24.71 -17.57 22.19
N CYS A 165 -24.51 -17.08 23.41
CA CYS A 165 -23.81 -15.82 23.66
C CYS A 165 -22.36 -15.82 23.13
N ILE A 166 -21.65 -16.94 23.22
CA ILE A 166 -20.28 -17.07 22.67
C ILE A 166 -20.29 -16.96 21.14
N ILE A 167 -21.20 -17.65 20.46
CA ILE A 167 -21.33 -17.62 19.00
C ILE A 167 -21.68 -16.20 18.53
N ASP A 168 -22.64 -15.55 19.20
CA ASP A 168 -23.05 -14.17 18.89
C ASP A 168 -21.90 -13.17 19.08
N SER A 169 -21.17 -13.29 20.19
CA SER A 169 -20.01 -12.44 20.47
C SER A 169 -18.93 -12.58 19.41
N PHE A 170 -18.65 -13.82 18.97
CA PHE A 170 -17.68 -14.07 17.91
C PHE A 170 -18.15 -13.52 16.55
N MET A 171 -19.45 -13.63 16.25
CA MET A 171 -20.04 -13.06 15.05
C MET A 171 -19.89 -11.54 15.02
N ILE A 172 -20.36 -10.85 16.07
CA ILE A 172 -20.30 -9.39 16.16
C ILE A 172 -18.85 -8.91 16.12
N GLY A 173 -17.95 -9.55 16.87
CA GLY A 173 -16.52 -9.21 16.89
C GLY A 173 -15.87 -9.35 15.52
N THR A 174 -16.13 -10.44 14.80
CA THR A 174 -15.58 -10.68 13.47
C THR A 174 -16.15 -9.72 12.42
N ILE A 175 -17.47 -9.47 12.45
CA ILE A 175 -18.13 -8.53 11.53
C ILE A 175 -17.60 -7.12 11.76
N MET A 176 -17.50 -6.66 13.01
CA MET A 176 -16.96 -5.35 13.34
C MET A 176 -15.49 -5.22 12.90
N ALA A 177 -14.64 -6.19 13.24
CA ALA A 177 -13.24 -6.20 12.80
C ALA A 177 -13.12 -6.14 11.27
N LYS A 178 -14.00 -6.84 10.54
CA LYS A 178 -14.03 -6.83 9.08
C LYS A 178 -14.54 -5.51 8.50
N MET A 179 -15.53 -4.88 9.13
CA MET A 179 -16.05 -3.58 8.72
C MET A 179 -15.03 -2.46 8.94
N ALA A 180 -14.25 -2.54 10.01
CA ALA A 180 -13.21 -1.57 10.33
C ALA A 180 -12.03 -1.60 9.34
N ARG A 181 -11.83 -2.71 8.60
CA ARG A 181 -10.68 -2.84 7.69
C ARG A 181 -10.70 -1.74 6.60
N PRO A 182 -9.61 -0.97 6.44
CA PRO A 182 -9.54 0.16 5.52
C PRO A 182 -9.40 -0.25 4.03
N LYS A 183 -9.73 -1.49 3.64
CA LYS A 183 -9.47 -2.01 2.27
C LYS A 183 -10.15 -1.19 1.16
N LYS A 184 -11.29 -0.57 1.44
CA LYS A 184 -11.98 0.33 0.50
C LYS A 184 -11.32 1.70 0.37
N ARG A 185 -10.50 2.11 1.35
CA ARG A 185 -9.77 3.38 1.33
C ARG A 185 -8.74 3.42 0.19
N ASN A 186 -8.15 2.27 -0.14
CA ASN A 186 -7.21 2.14 -1.26
C ASN A 186 -7.80 2.57 -2.61
N GLN A 187 -9.13 2.62 -2.76
CA GLN A 187 -9.79 3.10 -3.98
C GLN A 187 -9.92 4.62 -4.05
N THR A 188 -9.65 5.31 -2.94
CA THR A 188 -9.76 6.78 -2.82
C THR A 188 -8.42 7.50 -2.76
N LEU A 189 -7.32 6.73 -2.79
CA LEU A 189 -5.98 7.25 -3.04
C LEU A 189 -5.64 6.98 -4.50
N MET A 190 -4.93 7.91 -5.13
CA MET A 190 -4.58 7.82 -6.54
C MET A 190 -3.11 8.13 -6.76
N PHE A 191 -2.49 7.33 -7.62
CA PHE A 191 -1.20 7.62 -8.24
C PHE A 191 -1.41 8.15 -9.66
N SER A 192 -0.47 8.94 -10.17
CA SER A 192 -0.43 9.29 -11.59
C SER A 192 -0.33 8.03 -12.44
N LYS A 193 -0.90 8.04 -13.65
CA LYS A 193 -0.80 6.90 -14.58
C LYS A 193 0.65 6.68 -15.03
N ASN A 194 1.36 7.79 -15.24
CA ASN A 194 2.74 7.84 -15.69
C ASN A 194 3.62 8.49 -14.62
N ALA A 195 4.89 8.09 -14.60
CA ALA A 195 5.94 8.86 -13.94
C ALA A 195 6.64 9.71 -15.02
N VAL A 196 7.37 10.73 -14.61
CA VAL A 196 8.09 11.61 -15.53
C VAL A 196 9.51 11.84 -15.04
N ILE A 197 10.44 12.00 -15.98
CA ILE A 197 11.81 12.42 -15.68
C ILE A 197 12.01 13.79 -16.30
N ALA A 198 12.41 14.77 -15.50
CA ALA A 198 12.75 16.10 -16.00
C ALA A 198 13.70 16.83 -15.05
N LEU A 199 14.33 17.90 -15.55
CA LEU A 199 15.14 18.77 -14.71
C LEU A 199 14.27 19.57 -13.74
N ARG A 200 14.70 19.61 -12.48
CA ARG A 200 14.19 20.49 -11.42
C ARG A 200 15.38 21.01 -10.64
N ASP A 201 15.50 22.33 -10.54
CA ASP A 201 16.59 23.00 -9.82
C ASP A 201 17.99 22.49 -10.27
N SER A 202 18.16 22.36 -11.58
CA SER A 202 19.36 21.87 -12.27
C SER A 202 19.72 20.39 -12.03
N LYS A 203 18.86 19.62 -11.35
CA LYS A 203 19.06 18.19 -11.12
C LYS A 203 18.04 17.37 -11.88
N LEU A 204 18.44 16.19 -12.36
CA LEU A 204 17.54 15.28 -13.04
C LEU A 204 16.72 14.50 -12.01
N CYS A 205 15.40 14.59 -12.07
CA CYS A 205 14.53 13.97 -11.07
C CYS A 205 13.48 13.06 -11.70
N LEU A 206 13.28 11.89 -11.11
CA LEU A 206 12.12 11.04 -11.34
C LEU A 206 10.97 11.53 -10.47
N MET A 207 9.79 11.67 -11.06
CA MET A 207 8.62 12.26 -10.41
C MET A 207 7.36 11.47 -10.69
N TRP A 208 6.53 11.28 -9.67
CA TRP A 208 5.16 10.79 -9.79
C TRP A 208 4.23 11.56 -8.88
N ARG A 209 2.94 11.56 -9.19
CA ARG A 209 1.95 12.31 -8.41
C ARG A 209 1.11 11.39 -7.54
N VAL A 210 0.90 11.79 -6.29
CA VAL A 210 -0.03 11.16 -5.35
C VAL A 210 -1.17 12.11 -5.03
N GLY A 211 -2.35 11.59 -4.78
CA GLY A 211 -3.52 12.40 -4.43
C GLY A 211 -4.52 11.65 -3.57
N ASN A 212 -5.21 12.41 -2.71
CA ASN A 212 -6.33 11.95 -1.90
C ASN A 212 -7.64 12.45 -2.51
N LEU A 213 -8.58 11.57 -2.80
CA LEU A 213 -9.90 11.93 -3.37
C LEU A 213 -10.93 12.29 -2.28
N ARG A 214 -10.62 12.04 -1.00
CA ARG A 214 -11.51 12.33 0.11
C ARG A 214 -11.02 13.54 0.90
N LYS A 215 -11.95 14.23 1.55
CA LYS A 215 -11.65 15.36 2.45
C LYS A 215 -10.93 14.93 3.74
N SER A 216 -11.33 13.77 4.30
CA SER A 216 -10.64 13.17 5.46
C SER A 216 -9.18 12.90 5.15
N HIS A 217 -8.31 13.15 6.11
CA HIS A 217 -6.87 13.09 5.97
C HIS A 217 -6.33 11.64 6.03
N ILE A 218 -5.12 11.46 5.51
CA ILE A 218 -4.28 10.31 5.84
C ILE A 218 -3.24 10.81 6.83
N VAL A 219 -3.29 10.31 8.04
CA VAL A 219 -2.42 10.71 9.16
C VAL A 219 -1.09 9.96 9.02
N GLU A 220 0.03 10.62 9.32
CA GLU A 220 1.39 10.05 9.16
C GLU A 220 1.63 9.43 7.78
N ALA A 221 1.15 10.13 6.74
CA ALA A 221 1.36 9.69 5.37
C ALA A 221 2.85 9.76 5.02
N HIS A 222 3.41 8.67 4.48
CA HIS A 222 4.79 8.64 4.00
C HIS A 222 4.89 7.78 2.75
N VAL A 223 5.89 8.07 1.92
CA VAL A 223 6.07 7.41 0.62
C VAL A 223 7.38 6.66 0.56
N ARG A 224 7.36 5.55 -0.18
CA ARG A 224 8.53 4.72 -0.48
C ARG A 224 8.50 4.30 -1.94
N ALA A 225 9.66 4.10 -2.52
CA ALA A 225 9.77 3.61 -3.89
C ALA A 225 10.90 2.61 -4.01
N GLN A 226 10.69 1.59 -4.85
CA GLN A 226 11.66 0.53 -5.07
C GLN A 226 11.80 0.27 -6.57
N LEU A 227 13.04 0.19 -7.05
CA LEU A 227 13.38 -0.31 -8.37
C LEU A 227 13.48 -1.82 -8.32
N ILE A 228 12.73 -2.49 -9.19
CA ILE A 228 12.73 -3.94 -9.35
C ILE A 228 13.32 -4.29 -10.70
N ARG A 229 14.46 -4.98 -10.69
CA ARG A 229 15.15 -5.47 -11.88
C ARG A 229 15.86 -6.79 -11.61
N SER A 230 16.18 -7.54 -12.66
CA SER A 230 17.10 -8.69 -12.51
C SER A 230 18.53 -8.18 -12.38
N TYR A 231 19.29 -8.75 -11.45
CA TYR A 231 20.68 -8.37 -11.19
C TYR A 231 21.56 -9.62 -11.15
N VAL A 232 22.80 -9.49 -11.63
CA VAL A 232 23.84 -10.52 -11.49
C VAL A 232 24.94 -9.89 -10.66
N THR A 233 25.28 -10.52 -9.53
CA THR A 233 26.35 -10.04 -8.65
C THR A 233 27.72 -10.22 -9.31
N GLU A 234 28.74 -9.57 -8.77
CA GLU A 234 30.11 -9.69 -9.27
C GLU A 234 30.65 -11.14 -9.14
N GLU A 235 30.16 -11.89 -8.15
CA GLU A 235 30.46 -13.30 -7.93
C GLU A 235 29.70 -14.24 -8.89
N GLY A 236 28.78 -13.69 -9.72
CA GLY A 236 28.00 -14.45 -10.70
C GLY A 236 26.68 -15.02 -10.18
N GLU A 237 26.20 -14.60 -9.00
CA GLU A 237 24.87 -14.99 -8.51
C GLU A 237 23.77 -14.23 -9.28
N PHE A 238 22.81 -14.97 -9.85
CA PHE A 238 21.66 -14.38 -10.54
C PHE A 238 20.49 -14.16 -9.58
N ILE A 239 20.12 -12.90 -9.37
CA ILE A 239 18.96 -12.51 -8.56
C ILE A 239 17.82 -12.10 -9.51
N PRO A 240 16.70 -12.86 -9.59
CA PRO A 240 15.66 -12.61 -10.59
C PRO A 240 14.92 -11.26 -10.46
N LEU A 241 14.71 -10.81 -9.22
CA LEU A 241 13.94 -9.61 -8.85
C LEU A 241 14.61 -8.93 -7.65
N GLU A 242 15.77 -8.32 -7.89
CA GLU A 242 16.44 -7.46 -6.91
C GLU A 242 15.57 -6.23 -6.63
N GLN A 243 15.43 -5.85 -5.36
CA GLN A 243 14.63 -4.71 -4.92
C GLN A 243 15.56 -3.64 -4.36
N MET A 244 15.84 -2.62 -5.15
CA MET A 244 16.71 -1.51 -4.76
C MET A 244 15.84 -0.33 -4.33
N ASP A 245 16.11 0.26 -3.16
CA ASP A 245 15.36 1.42 -2.68
C ASP A 245 15.67 2.68 -3.51
N LEU A 246 14.66 3.53 -3.71
CA LEU A 246 14.81 4.83 -4.36
C LEU A 246 14.58 5.93 -3.33
N ASN A 247 15.62 6.71 -3.03
CA ASN A 247 15.54 7.74 -2.00
C ASN A 247 14.55 8.85 -2.41
N VAL A 248 13.47 9.00 -1.65
CA VAL A 248 12.46 10.06 -1.82
C VAL A 248 12.53 11.08 -0.69
N GLY A 249 13.68 11.14 0.00
CA GLY A 249 13.95 12.05 1.09
C GLY A 249 13.72 11.44 2.49
N TYR A 250 14.03 10.15 2.65
CA TYR A 250 13.90 9.46 3.95
C TYR A 250 14.83 10.07 5.01
N ASP A 251 16.07 10.38 4.64
CA ASP A 251 17.09 10.90 5.56
C ASP A 251 16.77 12.33 6.04
N GLU A 252 16.16 13.14 5.18
CA GLU A 252 15.69 14.49 5.49
C GLU A 252 14.28 14.51 6.10
N GLY A 253 13.59 13.36 6.05
CA GLY A 253 12.20 13.20 6.45
C GLY A 253 11.20 13.97 5.59
N THR A 254 11.55 14.26 4.33
CA THR A 254 10.67 14.85 3.30
C THR A 254 9.80 13.79 2.61
N ASP A 255 10.05 12.50 2.87
CA ASP A 255 9.19 11.37 2.54
C ASP A 255 7.83 11.42 3.27
N ARG A 256 7.78 12.10 4.43
CA ARG A 256 6.57 12.33 5.23
C ARG A 256 5.73 13.44 4.60
N LEU A 257 4.53 13.09 4.14
CA LEU A 257 3.65 13.95 3.37
C LEU A 257 2.49 14.51 4.21
N PHE A 258 2.19 15.80 4.02
CA PHE A 258 0.90 16.37 4.40
C PHE A 258 -0.05 16.35 3.18
N LEU A 259 -0.71 15.21 2.95
CA LEU A 259 -1.47 14.94 1.71
C LEU A 259 -2.90 15.51 1.74
N VAL A 260 -3.04 16.82 1.54
CA VAL A 260 -4.34 17.50 1.36
C VAL A 260 -4.69 17.66 -0.12
N SER A 261 -3.82 18.35 -0.86
CA SER A 261 -3.88 18.45 -2.33
C SER A 261 -2.93 17.44 -2.96
N PRO A 262 -3.07 17.14 -4.26
CA PRO A 262 -2.10 16.32 -4.98
C PRO A 262 -0.67 16.84 -4.82
N LEU A 263 0.25 15.95 -4.46
CA LEU A 263 1.68 16.24 -4.31
C LEU A 263 2.46 15.46 -5.36
N VAL A 264 3.54 16.06 -5.86
CA VAL A 264 4.51 15.39 -6.74
C VAL A 264 5.63 14.89 -5.85
N VAL A 265 5.76 13.57 -5.74
CA VAL A 265 6.89 12.92 -5.10
C VAL A 265 8.08 12.99 -6.04
N ILE A 266 9.26 13.26 -5.49
CA ILE A 266 10.48 13.52 -6.23
C ILE A 266 11.53 12.54 -5.73
N HIS A 267 12.17 11.83 -6.65
CA HIS A 267 13.41 11.13 -6.43
C HIS A 267 14.48 11.85 -7.25
N GLU A 268 15.46 12.43 -6.55
CA GLU A 268 16.64 13.01 -7.19
C GLU A 268 17.52 11.88 -7.73
N ILE A 269 17.92 11.95 -9.00
CA ILE A 269 18.81 10.98 -9.62
C ILE A 269 20.24 11.44 -9.37
N ASP A 270 20.75 11.15 -8.18
CA ASP A 270 22.12 11.42 -7.74
C ASP A 270 23.03 10.20 -7.97
N LYS A 271 24.27 10.26 -7.47
CA LYS A 271 25.29 9.21 -7.61
C LYS A 271 24.93 7.90 -6.92
N ASP A 272 24.12 7.96 -5.86
CA ASP A 272 23.69 6.81 -5.09
C ASP A 272 22.41 6.18 -5.69
N SER A 273 21.72 6.91 -6.57
CA SER A 273 20.55 6.41 -7.29
C SER A 273 20.91 5.25 -8.24
N PRO A 274 20.13 4.16 -8.24
CA PRO A 274 20.31 3.08 -9.21
C PRO A 274 19.93 3.51 -10.65
N LEU A 275 19.37 4.70 -10.83
CA LEU A 275 19.04 5.29 -12.13
C LEU A 275 20.12 6.28 -12.62
N TYR A 276 21.24 6.42 -11.91
CA TYR A 276 22.27 7.42 -12.21
C TYR A 276 22.84 7.33 -13.64
N THR A 277 23.00 6.10 -14.14
CA THR A 277 23.53 5.84 -15.50
C THR A 277 22.45 5.75 -16.57
N LEU A 278 21.17 5.95 -16.23
CA LEU A 278 20.06 5.77 -17.16
C LEU A 278 19.93 6.98 -18.09
N SER A 279 20.10 6.78 -19.40
CA SER A 279 19.78 7.80 -20.42
C SER A 279 18.35 7.67 -20.97
N LYS A 280 17.92 8.63 -21.79
CA LYS A 280 16.62 8.54 -22.49
C LYS A 280 16.56 7.31 -23.41
N ALA A 281 17.64 7.02 -24.13
CA ALA A 281 17.70 5.87 -25.04
C ALA A 281 17.65 4.55 -24.27
N ASP A 282 18.32 4.49 -23.12
CA ASP A 282 18.29 3.31 -22.25
C ASP A 282 16.89 3.10 -21.69
N LEU A 283 16.17 4.15 -21.27
CA LEU A 283 14.81 4.01 -20.76
C LEU A 283 13.84 3.35 -21.77
N GLU A 284 14.05 3.56 -23.07
CA GLU A 284 13.24 2.93 -24.12
C GLU A 284 13.60 1.45 -24.36
N ALA A 285 14.84 1.07 -24.07
CA ALA A 285 15.37 -0.29 -24.28
C ALA A 285 15.35 -1.18 -23.02
N ASP A 286 15.41 -0.57 -21.83
CA ASP A 286 15.60 -1.26 -20.56
C ASP A 286 14.30 -1.86 -20.01
N ASP A 287 14.43 -2.91 -19.20
CA ASP A 287 13.32 -3.68 -18.64
C ASP A 287 13.38 -3.74 -17.10
N PHE A 288 12.86 -2.67 -16.50
CA PHE A 288 12.69 -2.55 -15.06
C PHE A 288 11.29 -2.07 -14.68
N GLU A 289 10.95 -2.25 -13.41
CA GLU A 289 9.70 -1.78 -12.81
C GLU A 289 9.99 -0.97 -11.55
N ILE A 290 9.39 0.22 -11.44
CA ILE A 290 9.43 1.03 -10.22
C ILE A 290 8.12 0.81 -9.47
N VAL A 291 8.19 0.22 -8.29
CA VAL A 291 7.05 0.06 -7.38
C VAL A 291 7.01 1.26 -6.44
N VAL A 292 5.86 1.92 -6.35
CA VAL A 292 5.64 3.04 -5.45
C VAL A 292 4.63 2.66 -4.38
N ILE A 293 4.91 3.08 -3.16
CA ILE A 293 4.17 2.73 -1.95
C ILE A 293 3.84 4.02 -1.20
N LEU A 294 2.59 4.17 -0.81
CA LEU A 294 2.10 5.21 0.08
C LEU A 294 1.50 4.52 1.31
N GLU A 295 2.05 4.82 2.47
CA GLU A 295 1.61 4.30 3.76
C GLU A 295 1.07 5.45 4.61
N GLY A 296 0.16 5.12 5.52
CA GLY A 296 -0.38 6.07 6.49
C GLY A 296 -1.62 5.53 7.19
N MET A 297 -2.17 6.30 8.12
CA MET A 297 -3.32 5.91 8.92
C MET A 297 -4.61 6.57 8.43
N VAL A 298 -5.71 5.81 8.44
CA VAL A 298 -7.04 6.36 8.17
C VAL A 298 -7.54 7.13 9.37
N GLU A 299 -7.82 8.42 9.20
CA GLU A 299 -8.24 9.36 10.27
C GLU A 299 -9.32 8.81 11.21
N ALA A 300 -10.36 8.16 10.68
CA ALA A 300 -11.49 7.70 11.49
C ALA A 300 -11.21 6.43 12.32
N THR A 301 -10.26 5.58 11.90
CA THR A 301 -10.00 4.29 12.57
C THR A 301 -8.60 4.16 13.14
N ALA A 302 -7.72 5.12 12.86
CA ALA A 302 -6.28 5.07 13.17
C ALA A 302 -5.59 3.77 12.69
N MET A 303 -6.18 3.06 11.73
CA MET A 303 -5.59 1.85 11.17
C MET A 303 -4.65 2.22 10.03
N THR A 304 -3.45 1.65 10.06
CA THR A 304 -2.47 1.79 8.98
C THR A 304 -2.98 1.11 7.70
N THR A 305 -2.73 1.75 6.58
CA THR A 305 -3.09 1.25 5.26
C THR A 305 -1.93 1.48 4.30
N GLN A 306 -1.70 0.50 3.42
CA GLN A 306 -0.68 0.56 2.40
C GLN A 306 -1.35 0.59 1.03
N PHE A 307 -1.01 1.60 0.25
CA PHE A 307 -1.44 1.78 -1.12
C PHE A 307 -0.23 1.66 -2.06
N ARG A 308 -0.38 0.90 -3.15
CA ARG A 308 0.73 0.56 -4.04
C ARG A 308 0.33 0.78 -5.49
N SER A 309 1.32 1.13 -6.32
CA SER A 309 1.21 1.13 -7.78
C SER A 309 2.59 0.81 -8.35
N SER A 310 2.70 0.72 -9.68
CA SER A 310 4.00 0.58 -10.32
C SER A 310 4.08 1.26 -11.67
N TYR A 311 5.30 1.58 -12.08
CA TYR A 311 5.65 2.16 -13.37
C TYR A 311 6.65 1.24 -14.06
N LEU A 312 6.28 0.72 -15.23
CA LEU A 312 7.25 0.07 -16.12
C LEU A 312 8.09 1.14 -16.81
N ALA A 313 9.28 0.80 -17.31
CA ALA A 313 10.14 1.73 -18.06
C ALA A 313 9.36 2.55 -19.13
N ARG A 314 8.57 1.88 -19.98
CA ARG A 314 7.69 2.51 -20.98
C ARG A 314 6.56 3.42 -20.46
N GLU A 315 6.31 3.42 -19.16
CA GLU A 315 5.29 4.28 -18.52
C GLU A 315 5.91 5.51 -17.86
N ILE A 316 7.24 5.65 -17.95
CA ILE A 316 8.01 6.79 -17.51
C ILE A 316 8.27 7.68 -18.72
N PHE A 317 7.84 8.94 -18.66
CA PHE A 317 8.01 9.88 -19.76
C PHE A 317 9.20 10.80 -19.52
N TRP A 318 10.21 10.67 -20.37
CA TRP A 318 11.40 11.52 -20.32
C TRP A 318 11.12 12.90 -20.91
N GLY A 319 11.54 13.96 -20.22
CA GLY A 319 11.34 15.34 -20.63
C GLY A 319 9.89 15.81 -20.50
N HIS A 320 9.12 15.26 -19.56
CA HIS A 320 7.77 15.70 -19.27
C HIS A 320 7.67 16.30 -17.86
N ARG A 321 6.71 17.20 -17.66
CA ARG A 321 6.29 17.71 -16.35
C ARG A 321 4.79 17.56 -16.18
N PHE A 322 4.32 17.45 -14.94
CA PHE A 322 2.90 17.38 -14.66
C PHE A 322 2.23 18.76 -14.77
N GLU A 323 1.03 18.81 -15.35
CA GLU A 323 0.23 20.04 -15.35
C GLU A 323 -0.14 20.46 -13.91
N PRO A 324 -0.09 21.77 -13.58
CA PRO A 324 -0.61 22.27 -12.32
C PRO A 324 -2.09 21.93 -12.14
N VAL A 325 -2.46 21.48 -10.94
CA VAL A 325 -3.85 21.10 -10.61
C VAL A 325 -4.50 22.01 -9.58
N ILE A 326 -3.69 22.82 -8.88
CA ILE A 326 -4.14 23.71 -7.81
C ILE A 326 -4.26 25.10 -8.39
N PHE A 327 -5.44 25.71 -8.20
CA PHE A 327 -5.74 27.07 -8.62
C PHE A 327 -6.37 27.81 -7.46
N GLU A 328 -6.02 29.08 -7.31
CA GLU A 328 -6.64 29.96 -6.32
C GLU A 328 -7.95 30.52 -6.88
N ASP A 329 -9.03 30.41 -6.11
CA ASP A 329 -10.32 31.00 -6.42
C ASP A 329 -10.81 31.84 -5.24
N ARG A 330 -10.52 33.15 -5.32
CA ARG A 330 -10.85 34.19 -4.33
C ARG A 330 -10.35 33.89 -2.92
N GLU A 331 -11.05 33.04 -2.18
CA GLU A 331 -10.78 32.71 -0.77
C GLU A 331 -10.46 31.22 -0.56
N ARG A 332 -10.44 30.40 -1.62
CA ARG A 332 -10.21 28.95 -1.51
C ARG A 332 -9.33 28.42 -2.63
N TYR A 333 -8.53 27.41 -2.32
CA TYR A 333 -7.84 26.62 -3.33
C TYR A 333 -8.78 25.57 -3.94
N LYS A 334 -8.83 25.51 -5.26
CA LYS A 334 -9.56 24.49 -6.03
C LYS A 334 -8.56 23.53 -6.68
N VAL A 335 -8.89 22.25 -6.66
CA VAL A 335 -8.09 21.19 -7.27
C VAL A 335 -8.85 20.58 -8.45
N ASP A 336 -8.29 20.71 -9.66
CA ASP A 336 -8.84 20.11 -10.88
C ASP A 336 -8.24 18.70 -11.11
N TYR A 337 -8.97 17.67 -10.69
CA TYR A 337 -8.55 16.28 -10.90
C TYR A 337 -8.59 15.82 -12.36
N ALA A 338 -9.24 16.56 -13.28
CA ALA A 338 -9.20 16.22 -14.70
C ALA A 338 -7.78 16.37 -15.29
N ARG A 339 -6.95 17.24 -14.68
CA ARG A 339 -5.53 17.45 -15.04
C ARG A 339 -4.57 16.61 -14.21
N PHE A 340 -5.07 15.81 -13.26
CA PHE A 340 -4.23 15.05 -12.32
C PHE A 340 -3.21 14.16 -13.02
N HIS A 341 -3.62 13.48 -14.10
CA HIS A 341 -2.77 12.59 -14.87
C HIS A 341 -2.06 13.26 -16.06
N LYS A 342 -2.40 14.52 -16.37
CA LYS A 342 -1.88 15.19 -17.57
C LYS A 342 -0.44 15.64 -17.37
N THR A 343 0.35 15.48 -18.42
CA THR A 343 1.73 15.91 -18.50
C THR A 343 1.93 16.71 -19.78
N TYR A 344 2.91 17.61 -19.77
CA TYR A 344 3.33 18.39 -20.94
C TYR A 344 4.82 18.19 -21.16
N GLU A 345 5.23 18.25 -22.43
CA GLU A 345 6.62 18.10 -22.85
C GLU A 345 7.44 19.35 -22.53
N VAL A 346 8.70 19.12 -22.16
CA VAL A 346 9.71 20.13 -21.82
C VAL A 346 10.93 19.85 -22.70
N PRO A 347 10.98 20.45 -23.91
CA PRO A 347 12.03 20.18 -24.88
C PRO A 347 13.44 20.52 -24.39
N SER A 348 13.56 21.39 -23.38
CA SER A 348 14.85 21.78 -22.78
C SER A 348 15.47 20.70 -21.90
N THR A 349 14.80 19.55 -21.69
CA THR A 349 15.34 18.47 -20.85
C THR A 349 16.41 17.71 -21.63
N PRO A 350 17.65 17.60 -21.10
CA PRO A 350 18.71 16.83 -21.73
C PRO A 350 18.31 15.36 -21.92
N HIS A 351 18.85 14.71 -22.96
CA HIS A 351 18.62 13.28 -23.23
C HIS A 351 19.70 12.37 -22.62
N LEU A 352 20.73 12.99 -22.03
CA LEU A 352 21.86 12.34 -21.36
C LEU A 352 21.45 11.79 -20.01
N SER A 353 22.20 10.79 -19.53
CA SER A 353 22.07 10.29 -18.16
C SER A 353 22.49 11.33 -17.12
N ALA A 354 22.07 11.15 -15.86
CA ALA A 354 22.50 12.03 -14.76
C ALA A 354 24.02 12.00 -14.60
N LYS A 355 24.65 10.83 -14.76
CA LYS A 355 26.11 10.68 -14.75
C LYS A 355 26.81 11.53 -15.81
N GLU A 356 26.35 11.47 -17.06
CA GLU A 356 26.93 12.27 -18.14
C GLU A 356 26.70 13.76 -17.94
N LEU A 357 25.57 14.16 -17.34
CA LEU A 357 25.30 15.55 -16.97
C LEU A 357 26.24 16.05 -15.89
N ASP A 358 26.49 15.25 -14.85
CA ASP A 358 27.45 15.57 -13.79
C ASP A 358 28.88 15.63 -14.34
N GLU A 359 29.27 14.68 -15.19
CA GLU A 359 30.57 14.68 -15.86
C GLU A 359 30.73 15.91 -16.77
N ALA A 360 29.71 16.26 -17.56
CA ALA A 360 29.72 17.44 -18.41
C ALA A 360 29.78 18.74 -17.60
N ALA A 361 29.06 18.83 -16.47
CA ALA A 361 29.10 19.97 -15.57
C ALA A 361 30.48 20.13 -14.91
N ASN A 362 31.15 19.02 -14.57
CA ASN A 362 32.52 19.03 -14.05
C ASN A 362 33.57 19.33 -15.13
N LEU A 363 33.30 18.92 -16.39
CA LEU A 363 34.13 19.17 -17.56
C LEU A 363 34.02 20.59 -18.10
N ILE A 364 32.96 21.34 -17.76
CA ILE A 364 32.90 22.80 -17.90
C ILE A 364 33.60 23.37 -16.67
N PRO A 365 34.92 23.59 -16.71
CA PRO A 365 35.61 24.14 -15.58
C PRO A 365 35.20 25.61 -15.48
N ARG A 366 35.44 26.21 -14.32
CA ARG A 366 35.53 27.67 -14.13
C ARG A 366 36.46 28.38 -15.15
N THR A 367 37.04 27.69 -16.12
CA THR A 367 37.86 28.24 -17.20
C THR A 367 37.09 29.09 -18.21
N LEU A 368 35.76 28.99 -18.36
CA LEU A 368 35.03 30.01 -19.14
C LEU A 368 35.03 31.37 -18.44
N SER A 369 35.07 31.40 -17.10
CA SER A 369 35.31 32.66 -16.37
C SER A 369 36.77 33.14 -16.47
N ALA A 370 37.73 32.25 -16.73
CA ALA A 370 39.13 32.62 -16.96
C ALA A 370 39.42 33.03 -18.43
N PHE A 371 38.80 32.39 -19.41
CA PHE A 371 38.94 32.72 -20.84
C PHE A 371 38.18 34.00 -21.23
N CYS A 372 37.09 34.33 -20.54
CA CYS A 372 36.43 35.63 -20.72
C CYS A 372 37.20 36.77 -20.03
N TYR A 373 38.01 36.49 -18.99
CA TYR A 373 38.86 37.51 -18.37
C TYR A 373 40.12 37.82 -19.18
N GLU A 374 40.74 36.83 -19.84
CA GLU A 374 41.91 37.11 -20.68
C GLU A 374 41.55 37.85 -21.98
N ASN A 375 40.37 37.64 -22.55
CA ASN A 375 39.96 38.35 -23.75
C ASN A 375 39.50 39.79 -23.49
N GLU A 376 38.97 40.12 -22.32
CA GLU A 376 38.73 41.54 -21.96
C GLU A 376 40.03 42.29 -21.68
N VAL A 377 41.05 41.64 -21.12
CA VAL A 377 42.37 42.26 -20.92
C VAL A 377 43.10 42.44 -22.26
N ALA A 378 43.04 41.48 -23.18
CA ALA A 378 43.62 41.61 -24.53
C ALA A 378 42.92 42.69 -25.38
N LEU A 379 41.58 42.81 -25.30
CA LEU A 379 40.84 43.87 -26.00
C LEU A 379 41.01 45.26 -25.37
N SER A 380 41.33 45.34 -24.07
CA SER A 380 41.64 46.62 -23.40
C SER A 380 43.07 47.12 -23.69
N LEU A 381 44.02 46.21 -23.95
CA LEU A 381 45.41 46.54 -24.31
C LEU A 381 45.56 46.97 -25.77
N ASP A 382 44.75 46.44 -26.69
CA ASP A 382 44.78 46.84 -28.10
C ASP A 382 44.02 48.15 -28.39
N PHE A 383 43.07 48.55 -27.53
CA PHE A 383 42.39 49.85 -27.66
C PHE A 383 43.21 51.03 -27.15
N HIS A 384 44.20 50.80 -26.27
CA HIS A 384 45.03 51.87 -25.70
C HIS A 384 46.21 52.28 -26.60
N ASN A 385 46.59 51.46 -27.58
CA ASN A 385 47.69 51.76 -28.51
C ASN A 385 47.27 52.44 -29.82
N MET A 386 45.97 52.70 -30.03
CA MET A 386 45.47 53.30 -31.27
C MET A 386 45.04 54.77 -31.14
N PHE A 387 45.12 55.36 -29.93
CA PHE A 387 44.75 56.75 -29.66
C PHE A 387 45.81 57.50 -28.86
N HIS A 388 47.05 57.54 -29.34
CA HIS A 388 48.02 58.54 -28.90
C HIS A 388 48.92 58.96 -30.05
N ASP A 389 48.35 59.70 -31.00
CA ASP A 389 49.12 60.62 -31.85
C ASP A 389 48.22 61.74 -32.38
N SER A 390 47.98 62.76 -31.54
CA SER A 390 47.91 64.17 -31.95
C SER A 390 47.45 65.10 -30.82
N SER A 391 48.09 66.28 -30.78
CA SER A 391 47.67 67.54 -30.15
C SER A 391 47.99 67.78 -28.66
N THR A 392 49.23 68.23 -28.48
CA THR A 392 49.72 69.34 -27.64
C THR A 392 48.70 70.27 -26.92
N VAL A 393 48.85 70.30 -25.59
CA VAL A 393 49.03 71.47 -24.67
C VAL A 393 47.93 72.55 -24.56
N THR A 394 47.25 72.63 -23.41
CA THR A 394 47.44 73.67 -22.36
C THR A 394 46.56 73.41 -21.12
N SER A 395 47.07 73.89 -19.98
CA SER A 395 46.81 73.49 -18.58
C SER A 395 45.61 74.19 -17.90
N GLY A 396 45.01 73.51 -16.92
CA GLY A 396 44.17 74.11 -15.87
C GLY A 396 43.32 73.13 -15.01
N SER A 397 43.99 72.38 -14.09
CA SER A 397 43.58 71.86 -12.74
C SER A 397 42.09 71.74 -12.33
N HIS A 398 41.58 70.81 -11.50
CA HIS A 398 41.91 69.54 -10.78
C HIS A 398 40.68 69.34 -9.82
N ASN A 399 40.37 68.24 -9.16
CA ASN A 399 40.27 66.79 -9.39
C ASN A 399 39.42 66.31 -8.18
N VAL A 400 38.48 65.38 -8.35
CA VAL A 400 37.84 64.67 -7.24
C VAL A 400 38.41 63.25 -7.18
N MET A 401 38.80 62.86 -5.96
CA MET A 401 39.47 61.63 -5.55
C MET A 401 38.50 60.72 -4.78
N CYS A 402 38.66 59.40 -4.90
CA CYS A 402 38.48 58.31 -3.90
C CYS A 402 38.61 56.99 -4.68
N VAL A 403 39.71 56.22 -4.68
CA VAL A 403 40.43 55.44 -3.65
C VAL A 403 39.56 54.41 -2.93
N LEU A 404 39.85 53.15 -3.25
CA LEU A 404 39.42 51.88 -2.65
C LEU A 404 40.50 51.37 -1.67
N ASP A 405 40.10 50.57 -0.68
CA ASP A 405 40.82 49.44 -0.03
C ASP A 405 40.18 49.17 1.36
N MET A 406 40.17 47.98 1.99
CA MET A 406 40.53 46.59 1.69
C MET A 406 39.95 45.73 2.85
N ASP A 407 39.50 44.52 2.54
CA ASP A 407 39.59 43.24 3.29
C ASP A 407 39.31 43.02 4.81
N ASN A 408 38.55 41.93 5.00
CA ASN A 408 38.79 40.74 5.85
C ASN A 408 38.19 40.54 7.26
N GLN A 409 37.65 39.31 7.40
CA GLN A 409 37.67 38.36 8.52
C GLN A 409 36.70 38.47 9.73
N MET A 410 35.78 37.49 9.74
CA MET A 410 35.54 36.45 10.76
C MET A 410 35.13 36.80 12.22
N GLU A 411 34.11 36.04 12.67
CA GLU A 411 33.82 35.52 14.02
C GLU A 411 32.85 36.22 15.01
N PHE A 412 31.84 35.42 15.35
CA PHE A 412 31.17 35.11 16.63
C PHE A 412 30.25 36.09 17.40
N ASP A 413 29.09 35.48 17.71
CA ASP A 413 28.22 35.58 18.89
C ASP A 413 27.22 36.74 19.11
N ILE A 414 25.95 36.35 18.96
CA ILE A 414 24.91 36.34 20.00
C ILE A 414 24.80 37.62 20.85
N LEU A 415 23.71 38.37 20.62
CA LEU A 415 22.83 38.80 21.70
C LEU A 415 21.40 39.01 21.19
N GLN A 416 20.49 38.27 21.84
CA GLN A 416 19.05 38.30 21.69
C GLN A 416 18.47 39.70 21.95
N THR A 417 17.50 40.10 21.13
CA THR A 417 16.35 40.89 21.61
C THR A 417 15.08 40.25 21.09
N ALA A 418 14.49 39.39 21.93
CA ALA A 418 13.14 38.89 21.78
C ALA A 418 12.14 40.02 22.12
N PHE A 419 11.15 40.22 21.24
CA PHE A 419 9.92 40.95 21.56
C PHE A 419 8.91 39.96 22.15
N PRO A 420 8.32 40.21 23.33
CA PRO A 420 7.30 39.34 23.89
C PRO A 420 5.92 39.70 23.32
N LEU A 421 5.16 38.69 22.88
CA LEU A 421 3.73 38.79 22.62
C LEU A 421 2.98 38.11 23.78
N ASP A 422 2.12 38.88 24.46
CA ASP A 422 1.28 38.43 25.56
C ASP A 422 0.21 37.41 25.11
N PRO A 423 -0.17 36.44 25.98
CA PRO A 423 -1.18 35.45 25.68
C PRO A 423 -2.60 35.96 25.95
N VAL A 424 -3.42 36.05 24.91
CA VAL A 424 -4.87 36.31 25.02
C VAL A 424 -5.57 35.05 25.56
N THR A 425 -6.19 35.22 26.72
CA THR A 425 -7.01 34.23 27.43
C THR A 425 -8.37 34.08 26.76
N TYR A 426 -8.72 32.90 26.24
CA TYR A 426 -10.10 32.58 25.86
C TYR A 426 -10.86 32.07 27.09
N LYS A 427 -11.85 32.84 27.53
CA LYS A 427 -12.86 32.44 28.52
C LYS A 427 -13.85 31.45 27.90
N ASN A 428 -14.17 30.41 28.66
CA ASN A 428 -15.34 29.57 28.47
C ASN A 428 -16.62 30.37 28.76
N GLU A 429 -17.61 30.27 27.88
CA GLU A 429 -19.02 30.53 28.20
C GLU A 429 -19.82 29.24 27.96
N GLN A 430 -20.39 28.73 29.05
CA GLN A 430 -21.58 27.88 29.05
C GLN A 430 -22.83 28.79 29.10
N GLU A 431 -23.97 28.21 28.73
CA GLU A 431 -25.36 28.70 28.88
C GLU A 431 -25.96 29.50 27.72
N THR A 432 -26.63 28.81 26.79
CA THR A 432 -28.11 28.80 26.65
C THR A 432 -28.58 27.77 25.63
#